data_AF-A0A9X0C9S7-F1
#
_entry.id   AF-A0A9X0C9S7-F1
#
_cell.length_a   1.000
_cell.length_b   1.000
_cell.length_c   1.000
_cell.angle_alpha   90.00
_cell.angle_beta   90.00
_cell.angle_gamma   90.00
#
_symmetry.space_group_name_H-M   'P 1'
#
loop_
_entity.id
_entity.type
_entity.pdbx_description
1 polymer ?
#
loop_
_entity_poly.entity_id
_entity_poly.type
_entity_poly.pdbx_seq_one_letter_code
_entity_poly.pdbx_strand_id
1 'polypeptide(L)'
;MALLGPLTRKLLRGMPLKIETMVVNIGRTQVPARLVPGPDLHGGPHTVLKIARLETNEKWIIDTTGCQYGFRNVLVPFVNYLIDTECQVLNGPRVYDACETMDLDYLSTLHIFNKTKAHRQDMRLERLTRHHFAVFVSMSVHDDFLVGSNINFQRKIGRFVNDLKTHMVDSIRKAGDDFEDSEDD
;
A
#
# COMPACT_ATOMS: atom_id res chain seq x y z
N MET A 1 2.85 0.41 3.51
CA MET A 1 2.13 1.60 3.01
C MET A 1 2.80 2.24 1.80
N ALA A 2 4.10 2.49 1.86
CA ALA A 2 4.91 3.09 0.81
C ALA A 2 4.59 2.58 -0.62
N LEU A 3 4.57 1.27 -0.82
CA LEU A 3 4.27 0.63 -2.12
C LEU A 3 3.02 1.20 -2.82
N LEU A 4 1.94 1.49 -2.07
CA LEU A 4 0.68 1.97 -2.64
C LEU A 4 0.68 3.49 -2.90
N GLY A 5 1.68 4.22 -2.42
CA GLY A 5 1.81 5.67 -2.56
C GLY A 5 1.58 6.19 -3.97
N PRO A 6 2.27 5.66 -5.01
CA PRO A 6 2.07 6.09 -6.39
C PRO A 6 0.63 5.90 -6.86
N LEU A 7 0.02 4.75 -6.57
CA LEU A 7 -1.35 4.42 -6.99
C LEU A 7 -2.37 5.32 -6.29
N THR A 8 -2.25 5.49 -4.97
CA THR A 8 -3.11 6.40 -4.20
C THR A 8 -3.04 7.82 -4.74
N ARG A 9 -1.84 8.36 -4.99
CA ARG A 9 -1.67 9.72 -5.52
C ARG A 9 -2.22 9.87 -6.93
N LYS A 10 -2.10 8.85 -7.79
CA LYS A 10 -2.63 8.88 -9.15
C LYS A 10 -4.16 8.83 -9.17
N LEU A 11 -4.75 7.91 -8.41
CA LEU A 11 -6.21 7.76 -8.36
C LEU A 11 -6.93 8.97 -7.75
N LEU A 12 -6.28 9.66 -6.80
CA LEU A 12 -6.86 10.79 -6.09
C LEU A 12 -6.38 12.15 -6.63
N ARG A 13 -5.66 12.15 -7.75
CA ARG A 13 -5.15 13.37 -8.38
C ARG A 13 -6.31 14.30 -8.75
N GLY A 14 -6.12 15.60 -8.50
CA GLY A 14 -7.11 16.63 -8.82
C GLY A 14 -8.27 16.73 -7.83
N MET A 15 -8.36 15.84 -6.85
CA MET A 15 -9.34 15.97 -5.77
C MET A 15 -8.75 16.81 -4.62
N PRO A 16 -9.48 17.83 -4.10
CA PRO A 16 -9.03 18.63 -2.96
C PRO A 16 -9.14 17.82 -1.66
N LEU A 17 -8.13 16.98 -1.41
CA LEU A 17 -8.07 16.05 -0.30
C LEU A 17 -6.86 16.32 0.60
N LYS A 18 -7.05 16.12 1.90
CA LYS A 18 -5.97 15.92 2.86
C LYS A 18 -5.85 14.42 3.15
N ILE A 19 -4.71 13.83 2.79
CA ILE A 19 -4.41 12.43 3.07
C ILE A 19 -3.42 12.38 4.21
N GLU A 20 -3.79 11.68 5.27
CA GLU A 20 -2.99 11.54 6.48
C GLU A 20 -2.78 10.07 6.81
N THR A 21 -1.63 9.71 7.36
CA THR A 21 -1.39 8.39 7.96
C THR A 21 -1.66 8.45 9.45
N MET A 22 -2.29 7.39 9.97
CA MET A 22 -2.49 7.17 11.39
C MET A 22 -2.07 5.74 11.75
N VAL A 23 -1.59 5.57 12.98
CA VAL A 23 -1.40 4.24 13.57
C VAL A 23 -2.48 4.06 14.63
N VAL A 24 -3.27 3.00 14.51
CA VAL A 24 -4.38 2.70 15.42
C VAL A 24 -4.23 1.28 15.96
N ASN A 25 -4.69 1.06 17.18
CA ASN A 25 -4.84 -0.28 17.72
C ASN A 25 -6.30 -0.72 17.55
N ILE A 26 -6.54 -1.93 17.06
CA ILE A 26 -7.90 -2.46 16.89
C ILE A 26 -8.33 -3.17 18.18
N GLY A 27 -9.32 -2.58 18.87
CA GLY A 27 -9.87 -3.15 20.11
C GLY A 27 -10.84 -4.31 19.84
N ARG A 28 -11.60 -4.22 18.74
CA ARG A 28 -12.56 -5.24 18.33
C ARG A 28 -12.32 -5.68 16.89
N THR A 29 -11.82 -6.91 16.72
CA THR A 29 -11.68 -7.54 15.41
C THR A 29 -13.05 -8.00 14.89
N GLN A 30 -13.41 -7.61 13.68
CA GLN A 30 -14.71 -7.97 13.10
C GLN A 30 -14.73 -9.31 12.36
N VAL A 31 -13.58 -9.92 12.10
CA VAL A 31 -13.47 -11.16 11.33
C VAL A 31 -12.27 -11.98 11.84
N PRO A 32 -12.36 -13.32 11.92
CA PRO A 32 -11.18 -14.16 12.10
C PRO A 32 -10.25 -14.02 10.89
N ALA A 33 -8.97 -13.74 11.12
CA ALA A 33 -7.97 -13.56 10.07
C ALA A 33 -7.96 -14.77 9.12
N ARG A 34 -8.15 -14.52 7.81
CA ARG A 34 -8.32 -15.59 6.81
C ARG A 34 -7.04 -15.99 6.06
N LEU A 35 -5.98 -15.17 6.11
CA LEU A 35 -4.93 -15.25 5.08
C LEU A 35 -3.48 -15.09 5.56
N VAL A 36 -3.20 -15.10 6.87
CA VAL A 36 -1.81 -14.97 7.35
C VAL A 36 -1.46 -16.10 8.34
N PRO A 37 -0.49 -16.98 8.03
CA PRO A 37 0.26 -17.66 9.09
C PRO A 37 1.12 -16.59 9.77
N GLY A 38 0.68 -16.15 10.94
CA GLY A 38 1.32 -15.10 11.71
C GLY A 38 0.67 -14.99 13.08
N PRO A 39 1.30 -14.32 14.06
CA PRO A 39 0.70 -14.14 15.37
C PRO A 39 -0.67 -13.47 15.22
N ASP A 40 -1.64 -13.96 15.98
CA ASP A 40 -2.98 -13.37 16.05
C ASP A 40 -2.84 -11.91 16.50
N LEU A 41 -3.13 -10.96 15.60
CA LEU A 41 -2.95 -9.52 15.86
C LEU A 41 -4.18 -8.92 16.55
N HIS A 42 -4.92 -9.69 17.35
CA HIS A 42 -5.83 -9.11 18.33
C HIS A 42 -5.05 -8.08 19.16
N GLY A 43 -5.36 -6.79 18.98
CA GLY A 43 -4.63 -5.69 19.62
C GLY A 43 -3.30 -5.29 18.98
N GLY A 44 -3.06 -5.64 17.70
CA GLY A 44 -1.90 -5.20 16.93
C GLY A 44 -2.08 -3.81 16.30
N PRO A 45 -0.98 -3.04 16.11
CA PRO A 45 -1.06 -1.72 15.47
C PRO A 45 -1.33 -1.84 13.96
N HIS A 46 -2.38 -1.17 13.50
CA HIS A 46 -2.72 -0.97 12.10
C HIS A 46 -2.22 0.39 11.63
N THR A 47 -1.61 0.42 10.44
CA THR A 47 -1.38 1.68 9.73
C THR A 47 -2.52 1.92 8.75
N VAL A 48 -3.21 3.04 8.91
CA VAL A 48 -4.39 3.42 8.11
C VAL A 48 -4.17 4.78 7.45
N LEU A 49 -4.87 5.02 6.33
CA LEU A 49 -4.98 6.33 5.73
C LEU A 49 -6.29 6.99 6.15
N LYS A 50 -6.20 8.19 6.70
CA LYS A 50 -7.32 9.09 6.91
C LYS A 50 -7.40 10.06 5.74
N ILE A 51 -8.51 10.03 5.03
CA ILE A 51 -8.78 10.92 3.89
C ILE A 51 -9.85 11.91 4.32
N ALA A 52 -9.55 13.20 4.23
CA ALA A 52 -10.50 14.28 4.45
C ALA A 52 -10.67 15.09 3.18
N ARG A 53 -11.90 15.41 2.80
CA ARG A 53 -12.15 16.42 1.75
C ARG A 53 -11.96 17.80 2.36
N LEU A 54 -11.30 18.71 1.63
CA LEU A 54 -11.01 20.04 2.16
C LEU A 54 -12.24 20.96 2.18
N GLU A 55 -13.17 20.73 1.25
CA GLU A 55 -14.36 21.56 1.06
C GLU A 55 -15.59 21.04 1.82
N THR A 56 -15.48 19.87 2.45
CA THR A 56 -16.58 19.24 3.22
C THR A 56 -16.06 18.72 4.55
N ASN A 57 -16.94 18.44 5.51
CA ASN A 57 -16.56 17.78 6.76
C ASN A 57 -16.41 16.24 6.63
N GLU A 58 -16.38 15.75 5.39
CA GLU A 58 -16.37 14.33 5.06
C GLU A 58 -14.99 13.72 5.28
N LYS A 59 -14.94 12.65 6.09
CA LYS A 59 -13.71 11.97 6.48
C LYS A 59 -13.89 10.46 6.37
N TRP A 60 -12.88 9.79 5.84
CA TRP A 60 -12.87 8.35 5.62
C TRP A 60 -11.57 7.73 6.09
N ILE A 61 -11.64 6.44 6.40
CA ILE A 61 -10.49 5.57 6.68
C ILE A 61 -10.34 4.57 5.55
N ILE A 62 -9.11 4.43 5.07
CA ILE A 62 -8.64 3.28 4.30
C ILE A 62 -7.70 2.45 5.16
N ASP A 63 -8.12 1.23 5.49
CA ASP A 63 -7.33 0.28 6.27
C ASP A 63 -6.77 -0.84 5.39
N THR A 64 -5.62 -0.57 4.76
CA THR A 64 -4.88 -1.54 3.97
C THR A 64 -4.23 -2.64 4.81
N THR A 65 -3.98 -2.38 6.10
CA THR A 65 -3.47 -3.41 7.02
C THR A 65 -4.58 -4.43 7.28
N GLY A 66 -5.77 -3.95 7.62
CA GLY A 66 -6.98 -4.75 7.78
C GLY A 66 -7.35 -5.57 6.54
N CYS A 67 -7.07 -5.09 5.33
CA CYS A 67 -7.27 -5.88 4.10
C CYS A 67 -6.52 -7.22 4.13
N GLN A 68 -5.33 -7.27 4.76
CA GLN A 68 -4.54 -8.50 4.91
C GLN A 68 -5.18 -9.49 5.89
N TYR A 69 -5.97 -8.99 6.84
CA TYR A 69 -6.64 -9.77 7.89
C TYR A 69 -8.12 -10.03 7.60
N GLY A 70 -8.58 -9.79 6.38
CA GLY A 70 -9.93 -10.14 5.94
C GLY A 70 -11.02 -9.10 6.27
N PHE A 71 -10.63 -7.86 6.60
CA PHE A 71 -11.59 -6.76 6.71
C PHE A 71 -12.21 -6.49 5.34
N ARG A 72 -13.54 -6.59 5.26
CA ARG A 72 -14.29 -6.48 3.99
C ARG A 72 -14.39 -5.06 3.47
N ASN A 73 -14.51 -4.09 4.38
CA ASN A 73 -14.73 -2.70 4.02
C ASN A 73 -13.39 -1.97 4.00
N VAL A 74 -12.90 -1.69 2.80
CA VAL A 74 -11.62 -0.98 2.58
C VAL A 74 -11.77 0.52 2.76
N LEU A 75 -12.98 1.06 2.65
CA LEU A 75 -13.30 2.48 2.83
C LEU A 75 -14.47 2.62 3.80
N VAL A 76 -14.24 3.25 4.95
CA VAL A 76 -15.24 3.39 6.03
C VAL A 76 -15.29 4.84 6.51
N PRO A 77 -16.46 5.42 6.79
CA PRO A 77 -16.53 6.76 7.39
C PRO A 77 -15.71 6.82 8.67
N PHE A 78 -14.98 7.92 8.89
CA PHE A 78 -14.02 8.02 9.98
C PHE A 78 -14.63 7.68 11.35
N VAL A 79 -15.79 8.26 11.67
CA VAL A 79 -16.46 8.04 12.96
C VAL A 79 -16.89 6.57 13.11
N ASN A 80 -17.50 6.00 12.08
CA ASN A 80 -17.94 4.60 12.09
C ASN A 80 -16.75 3.67 12.27
N TYR A 81 -15.63 3.93 11.58
CA TYR A 81 -14.42 3.12 11.74
C TYR A 81 -13.96 3.11 13.21
N LEU A 82 -13.89 4.27 13.88
CA LEU A 82 -13.45 4.33 15.28
C LEU A 82 -14.39 3.56 16.22
N ILE A 83 -15.70 3.70 16.03
CA ILE A 83 -16.72 3.06 16.87
C ILE A 83 -16.74 1.56 16.63
N ASP A 84 -16.83 1.13 15.38
CA ASP A 84 -17.07 -0.26 15.00
C ASP A 84 -15.84 -1.15 15.27
N THR A 85 -14.64 -0.57 15.27
CA THR A 85 -13.38 -1.27 15.58
C THR A 85 -12.88 -1.04 17.00
N GLU A 86 -13.57 -0.19 17.77
CA GLU A 86 -13.17 0.26 19.10
C GLU A 86 -11.70 0.71 19.15
N CYS A 87 -11.26 1.41 18.10
CA CYS A 87 -9.83 1.62 17.92
C CYS A 87 -9.28 2.75 18.80
N GLN A 88 -8.03 2.57 19.24
CA GLN A 88 -7.26 3.58 19.93
C GLN A 88 -6.20 4.17 18.99
N VAL A 89 -6.16 5.49 18.84
CA VAL A 89 -5.11 6.15 18.06
C VAL A 89 -3.80 6.09 18.84
N LEU A 90 -2.79 5.42 18.28
CA LEU A 90 -1.45 5.30 18.88
C LEU A 90 -0.51 6.40 18.39
N ASN A 91 -0.63 6.82 17.12
CA ASN A 91 0.22 7.85 16.52
C ASN A 91 -0.48 8.53 15.32
N GLY A 92 -0.05 9.76 15.03
CA GLY A 92 -0.61 10.61 13.98
C GLY A 92 -1.84 11.42 14.44
N PRO A 93 -2.56 12.05 13.51
CA PRO A 93 -2.38 12.03 12.05
C PRO A 93 -1.11 12.76 11.58
N ARG A 94 -0.47 12.23 10.53
CA ARG A 94 0.67 12.86 9.82
C ARG A 94 0.36 12.94 8.34
N VAL A 95 0.86 13.93 7.63
CA VAL A 95 0.67 14.02 6.16
C VAL A 95 1.21 12.75 5.50
N TYR A 96 0.45 12.20 4.55
CA TYR A 96 0.88 11.04 3.78
C TYR A 96 1.75 11.48 2.60
N ASP A 97 3.06 11.36 2.77
CA ASP A 97 4.10 11.73 1.81
C ASP A 97 4.91 10.52 1.29
N ALA A 98 4.46 9.29 1.60
CA ALA A 98 5.24 8.09 1.33
C ALA A 98 5.50 7.87 -0.17
N CYS A 99 6.77 7.86 -0.57
CA CYS A 99 7.19 7.32 -1.86
C CYS A 99 7.18 5.79 -1.83
N GLU A 100 7.24 5.15 -2.99
CA GLU A 100 7.19 3.70 -3.19
C GLU A 100 8.24 2.92 -2.37
N THR A 101 9.34 3.56 -1.98
CA THR A 101 10.47 2.94 -1.26
C THR A 101 10.73 3.52 0.12
N MET A 102 9.90 4.44 0.64
CA MET A 102 10.18 5.18 1.87
C MET A 102 10.44 4.27 3.09
N ASP A 103 9.67 3.20 3.21
CA ASP A 103 9.85 2.18 4.25
C ASP A 103 11.15 1.39 4.06
N LEU A 104 11.55 1.08 2.82
CA LEU A 104 12.84 0.46 2.53
C LEU A 104 14.00 1.40 2.87
N ASP A 105 13.86 2.70 2.62
CA ASP A 105 14.84 3.71 3.03
C ASP A 105 15.02 3.68 4.55
N TYR A 106 13.92 3.66 5.31
CA TYR A 106 13.97 3.51 6.76
C TYR A 106 14.59 2.17 7.19
N LEU A 107 14.14 1.04 6.65
CA LEU A 107 14.66 -0.29 7.00
C LEU A 107 16.15 -0.41 6.71
N SER A 108 16.65 0.24 5.65
CA SER A 108 18.07 0.28 5.33
C SER A 108 18.92 1.02 6.37
N THR A 109 18.33 1.89 7.20
CA THR A 109 19.07 2.49 8.32
C THR A 109 19.28 1.52 9.48
N LEU A 110 18.50 0.42 9.54
CA LEU A 110 18.56 -0.56 10.62
C LEU A 110 19.58 -1.64 10.29
N HIS A 111 20.57 -1.83 11.17
CA HIS A 111 21.70 -2.73 10.94
C HIS A 111 21.29 -4.18 10.60
N ILE A 112 20.17 -4.67 11.17
CA ILE A 112 19.68 -6.04 10.95
C ILE A 112 19.34 -6.33 9.48
N PHE A 113 18.81 -5.35 8.75
CA PHE A 113 18.42 -5.49 7.35
C PHE A 113 19.58 -5.29 6.38
N ASN A 114 20.76 -4.92 6.87
CA ASN A 114 21.95 -4.68 6.04
C ASN A 114 23.15 -5.56 6.36
N LYS A 115 23.00 -6.48 7.33
CA LYS A 115 24.09 -7.30 7.86
C LYS A 115 24.68 -8.25 6.81
N THR A 116 23.84 -8.95 6.05
CA THR A 116 24.29 -10.01 5.12
C THR A 116 24.22 -9.56 3.67
N LYS A 117 25.00 -10.20 2.78
CA LYS A 117 24.92 -9.98 1.33
C LYS A 117 23.49 -10.25 0.82
N ALA A 118 22.89 -11.33 1.28
CA ALA A 118 21.50 -11.71 0.96
C ALA A 118 20.50 -10.60 1.32
N HIS A 119 20.51 -10.08 2.57
CA HIS A 119 19.55 -9.02 2.94
C HIS A 119 19.72 -7.75 2.08
N ARG A 120 20.96 -7.40 1.71
CA ARG A 120 21.22 -6.26 0.82
C ARG A 120 20.72 -6.49 -0.60
N GLN A 121 20.91 -7.70 -1.14
CA GLN A 121 20.38 -8.09 -2.45
C GLN A 121 18.85 -8.09 -2.46
N ASP A 122 18.22 -8.67 -1.43
CA ASP A 122 16.75 -8.67 -1.28
C ASP A 122 16.19 -7.24 -1.25
N MET A 123 16.78 -6.34 -0.46
CA MET A 123 16.34 -4.94 -0.43
C MET A 123 16.54 -4.22 -1.76
N ARG A 124 17.62 -4.50 -2.48
CA ARG A 124 17.87 -3.92 -3.82
C ARG A 124 16.83 -4.41 -4.83
N LEU A 125 16.55 -5.71 -4.84
CA LEU A 125 15.54 -6.31 -5.70
C LEU A 125 14.14 -5.76 -5.40
N GLU A 126 13.78 -5.70 -4.11
CA GLU A 126 12.51 -5.12 -3.68
C GLU A 126 12.40 -3.66 -4.15
N ARG A 127 13.43 -2.83 -3.94
CA ARG A 127 13.45 -1.44 -4.41
C ARG A 127 13.22 -1.32 -5.92
N LEU A 128 13.94 -2.12 -6.72
CA LEU A 128 13.81 -2.14 -8.17
C LEU A 128 12.37 -2.52 -8.58
N THR A 129 11.82 -3.56 -7.95
CA THR A 129 10.47 -4.05 -8.19
C THR A 129 9.42 -2.98 -7.89
N ARG A 130 9.58 -2.24 -6.79
CA ARG A 130 8.66 -1.15 -6.42
C ARG A 130 8.72 0.05 -7.35
N HIS A 131 9.91 0.42 -7.83
CA HIS A 131 10.02 1.45 -8.85
C HIS A 131 9.38 1.01 -10.18
N HIS A 132 9.59 -0.24 -10.58
CA HIS A 132 8.98 -0.81 -11.78
C HIS A 132 7.44 -0.80 -11.71
N PHE A 133 6.88 -1.11 -10.54
CA PHE A 133 5.46 -0.94 -10.25
C PHE A 133 5.01 0.52 -10.34
N ALA A 134 5.77 1.46 -9.76
CA ALA A 134 5.44 2.88 -9.81
C ALA A 134 5.42 3.42 -11.24
N VAL A 135 6.34 2.96 -12.11
CA VAL A 135 6.35 3.28 -13.54
C VAL A 135 5.08 2.79 -14.22
N PHE A 136 4.69 1.53 -14.00
CA PHE A 136 3.44 0.98 -14.53
C PHE A 136 2.23 1.83 -14.15
N VAL A 137 2.10 2.13 -12.85
CA VAL A 137 1.01 2.97 -12.35
C VAL A 137 0.99 4.32 -13.04
N SER A 138 2.15 4.95 -13.26
CA SER A 138 2.23 6.24 -13.94
C SER A 138 1.76 6.17 -15.39
N MET A 139 2.05 5.07 -16.09
CA MET A 139 1.69 4.83 -17.49
C MET A 139 0.24 4.41 -17.68
N SER A 140 -0.32 3.65 -16.74
CA SER A 140 -1.61 2.96 -16.92
C SER A 140 -2.77 3.60 -16.17
N VAL A 141 -2.51 4.45 -15.17
CA VAL A 141 -3.56 5.15 -14.39
C VAL A 141 -3.68 6.59 -14.88
N HIS A 142 -4.71 6.83 -15.70
CA HIS A 142 -5.09 8.14 -16.22
C HIS A 142 -6.17 8.80 -15.38
N ASP A 143 -6.40 10.11 -15.57
CA ASP A 143 -7.34 10.90 -14.76
C ASP A 143 -8.80 10.40 -14.91
N ASP A 144 -9.14 9.75 -16.02
CA ASP A 144 -10.46 9.16 -16.25
C ASP A 144 -10.59 7.73 -15.70
N PHE A 145 -9.58 7.18 -15.02
CA PHE A 145 -9.57 5.77 -14.61
C PHE A 145 -10.80 5.39 -13.78
N LEU A 146 -11.21 6.27 -12.86
CA LEU A 146 -12.39 6.12 -12.00
C LEU A 146 -13.71 6.59 -12.68
N VAL A 147 -13.64 7.15 -13.88
CA VAL A 147 -14.78 7.70 -14.60
C VAL A 147 -15.43 6.64 -15.48
N GLY A 148 -16.76 6.55 -15.38
CA GLY A 148 -17.61 5.71 -16.22
C GLY A 148 -18.66 4.93 -15.45
N SER A 149 -19.40 4.08 -16.15
CA SER A 149 -20.33 3.14 -15.53
C SER A 149 -19.58 2.04 -14.76
N ASN A 150 -20.27 1.36 -13.85
CA ASN A 150 -19.70 0.21 -13.13
C ASN A 150 -19.12 -0.84 -14.09
N ILE A 151 -19.81 -1.14 -15.20
CA ILE A 151 -19.33 -2.09 -16.22
C ILE A 151 -18.01 -1.61 -16.84
N ASN A 152 -17.90 -0.32 -17.16
CA ASN A 152 -16.67 0.26 -17.69
C ASN A 152 -15.54 0.16 -16.67
N PHE A 153 -15.81 0.46 -15.41
CA PHE A 153 -14.84 0.35 -14.33
C PHE A 153 -14.35 -1.09 -14.13
N GLN A 154 -15.25 -2.08 -14.09
CA GLN A 154 -14.90 -3.50 -14.00
C GLN A 154 -14.01 -3.96 -15.17
N ARG A 155 -14.27 -3.46 -16.38
CA ARG A 155 -13.41 -3.72 -17.53
C ARG A 155 -12.03 -3.05 -17.41
N LYS A 156 -11.97 -1.80 -16.96
CA LYS A 156 -10.72 -1.05 -16.73
C LYS A 156 -9.85 -1.77 -15.69
N ILE A 157 -10.42 -2.15 -14.55
CA ILE A 157 -9.69 -2.86 -13.48
C ILE A 157 -9.24 -4.25 -13.92
N GLY A 158 -10.07 -4.99 -14.66
CA GLY A 158 -9.69 -6.30 -15.19
C GLY A 158 -8.49 -6.23 -16.13
N ARG A 159 -8.47 -5.24 -17.04
CA ARG A 159 -7.30 -4.98 -17.90
C ARG A 159 -6.08 -4.56 -17.09
N PHE A 160 -6.24 -3.59 -16.19
CA PHE A 160 -5.17 -3.11 -15.32
C PHE A 160 -4.49 -4.25 -14.56
N VAL A 161 -5.25 -5.17 -13.98
CA VAL A 161 -4.70 -6.32 -13.23
C VAL A 161 -3.94 -7.29 -14.14
N ASN A 162 -4.44 -7.55 -15.34
CA ASN A 162 -3.75 -8.43 -16.29
C ASN A 162 -2.45 -7.79 -16.80
N ASP A 163 -2.51 -6.52 -17.20
CA ASP A 163 -1.36 -5.78 -17.69
C ASP A 163 -0.29 -5.63 -16.58
N LEU A 164 -0.73 -5.40 -15.34
CA LEU A 164 0.16 -5.35 -14.18
C LEU A 164 0.90 -6.68 -14.00
N LYS A 165 0.19 -7.81 -14.04
CA LYS A 165 0.82 -9.14 -13.90
C LYS A 165 1.90 -9.35 -14.96
N THR A 166 1.59 -9.05 -16.23
CA THR A 166 2.56 -9.15 -17.32
C THR A 166 3.75 -8.25 -17.09
N HIS A 167 3.51 -6.97 -16.75
CA HIS A 167 4.57 -5.98 -16.51
C HIS A 167 5.51 -6.38 -15.37
N MET A 168 4.97 -6.95 -14.29
CA MET A 168 5.78 -7.40 -13.15
C MET A 168 6.59 -8.66 -13.47
N VAL A 169 6.04 -9.62 -14.22
CA VAL A 169 6.76 -10.84 -14.64
C VAL A 169 7.96 -10.51 -15.52
N ASP A 170 7.82 -9.56 -16.45
CA ASP A 170 8.92 -9.12 -17.31
C ASP A 170 10.10 -8.53 -16.52
N SER A 171 9.83 -7.89 -15.38
CA SER A 171 10.87 -7.36 -14.49
C SER A 171 11.60 -8.44 -13.72
N ILE A 172 10.89 -9.47 -13.25
CA ILE A 172 11.49 -10.55 -12.48
C ILE A 172 12.45 -11.35 -13.38
N ARG A 173 12.07 -11.57 -14.64
CA ARG A 173 12.93 -12.27 -15.60
C ARG A 173 14.22 -11.50 -15.88
N LYS A 174 14.11 -10.19 -16.14
CA LYS A 174 15.28 -9.33 -16.39
C LYS A 174 16.18 -9.18 -15.16
N ALA A 175 15.60 -9.09 -13.97
CA ALA A 175 16.36 -9.03 -12.74
C ALA A 175 17.12 -10.34 -12.48
N GLY A 176 16.50 -11.50 -12.71
CA GLY A 176 17.16 -12.81 -12.59
C GLY A 176 18.42 -12.92 -13.44
N ASP A 177 18.36 -12.44 -14.69
CA ASP A 177 19.50 -12.43 -15.62
C ASP A 177 20.66 -11.53 -15.12
N ASP A 178 20.36 -10.39 -14.48
CA ASP A 178 21.37 -9.44 -13.95
C ASP A 178 22.04 -9.89 -12.63
N PHE A 179 21.47 -10.88 -11.92
CA PHE A 179 22.00 -11.37 -10.65
C PHE A 179 22.88 -12.63 -10.78
N GLU A 180 22.91 -13.28 -11.95
CA GLU A 180 23.78 -14.43 -12.23
C GLU A 180 25.23 -14.03 -12.57
N ASP A 181 25.50 -12.76 -12.93
CA ASP A 181 26.82 -12.29 -13.37
C ASP A 181 27.72 -11.68 -12.26
N SER A 182 27.60 -12.11 -11.00
CA SER A 182 28.53 -11.66 -9.93
C SER A 182 29.03 -12.78 -9.04
N GLU A 183 29.54 -13.83 -9.68
CA GLU A 183 30.70 -14.55 -9.17
C GLU A 183 31.96 -13.89 -9.74
N ASP A 184 32.40 -12.77 -9.15
CA ASP A 184 33.82 -12.39 -9.11
C ASP A 184 34.04 -11.24 -8.10
N ASP A 185 35.17 -11.37 -7.40
CA ASP A 185 35.80 -10.59 -6.31
C ASP A 185 35.31 -10.77 -4.85
#